data_AF-A0A9E2CIR4-F1
#
_entry.id   AF-A0A9E2CIR4-F1
#
_cell.length_a   1.000
_cell.length_b   1.000
_cell.length_c   1.000
_cell.angle_alpha   90.00
_cell.angle_beta   90.00
_cell.angle_gamma   90.00
#
_symmetry.space_group_name_H-M   'P 1'
#
loop_
_entity.id
_entity.type
_entity.pdbx_description
1 polymer ?
#
loop_
_entity_poly.entity_id
_entity_poly.type
_entity_poly.pdbx_seq_one_letter_code
_entity_poly.pdbx_strand_id
1 'polypeptide(L)'
;MFNRLIFMAWLIVLSTVTNSFAGKGGGDAYAFLKAGVGARAMAMGGAFVALAEDGDAAYWNPAGLGLMSEEKGKRGIDISSAFGSNEEIGRKYYYLGYTSSVNILKKNREGMGIGLISMTVGGIERWQPSSQGGFPIPQGSFDDAERAIIIAYGNEILPGLFCVGSNLKIITHNMDNHSASGIGVDIGLLADISAIFYRKERAILGILEGVKAGMVVRNNLGKKWDSGHIDDGMLSGELGMTGNILWKNKQMGRLNLTLSQEKGRTMSLSSGVEIDVLKNISIRGGINRWYLEARESGLDAERLNYGQRLCAGIGYKFRKTQIDYALALGRLETQHQMSAKIGF
;
A
#
# COMPACT_ATOMS: atom_id res chain seq x y z
N MET A 1 -15.90 22.64 18.99
CA MET A 1 -16.30 21.32 19.55
C MET A 1 -16.03 20.19 18.57
N PHE A 2 -16.36 20.33 17.28
CA PHE A 2 -16.16 19.33 16.22
C PHE A 2 -14.70 18.85 16.02
N ASN A 3 -13.71 19.77 15.99
CA ASN A 3 -12.29 19.39 15.85
C ASN A 3 -11.76 18.55 17.03
N ARG A 4 -12.33 18.72 18.24
CA ARG A 4 -11.97 17.93 19.42
C ARG A 4 -12.55 16.51 19.35
N LEU A 5 -13.72 16.34 18.75
CA LEU A 5 -14.36 15.04 18.56
C LEU A 5 -13.66 14.20 17.49
N ILE A 6 -13.22 14.82 16.40
CA ILE A 6 -12.37 14.16 15.40
C ILE A 6 -11.06 13.73 16.07
N PHE A 7 -10.34 14.65 16.71
CA PHE A 7 -9.09 14.31 17.41
C PHE A 7 -9.25 13.20 18.47
N MET A 8 -10.35 13.20 19.22
CA MET A 8 -10.68 12.11 20.16
C MET A 8 -11.02 10.80 19.46
N ALA A 9 -11.76 10.81 18.33
CA ALA A 9 -12.00 9.61 17.53
C ALA A 9 -10.69 9.03 16.97
N TRP A 10 -9.76 9.89 16.54
CA TRP A 10 -8.41 9.47 16.13
C TRP A 10 -7.62 8.86 17.29
N LEU A 11 -7.66 9.44 18.50
CA LEU A 11 -6.99 8.88 19.69
C LEU A 11 -7.60 7.56 20.17
N ILE A 12 -8.93 7.40 20.09
CA ILE A 12 -9.64 6.18 20.47
C ILE A 12 -9.38 5.05 19.47
N VAL A 13 -9.27 5.36 18.18
CA VAL A 13 -8.86 4.35 17.19
C VAL A 13 -7.38 4.01 17.35
N LEU A 14 -6.51 4.99 17.63
CA LEU A 14 -5.09 4.74 17.91
C LEU A 14 -4.89 3.81 19.11
N SER A 15 -5.70 3.95 20.16
CA SER A 15 -5.60 3.11 21.37
C SER A 15 -6.20 1.70 21.20
N THR A 16 -7.07 1.46 20.22
CA THR A 16 -7.58 0.10 19.95
C THR A 16 -6.61 -0.77 19.14
N VAL A 17 -5.58 -0.17 18.53
CA VAL A 17 -4.54 -0.88 17.76
C VAL A 17 -3.31 -1.24 18.61
N THR A 18 -3.18 -0.75 19.85
CA THR A 18 -2.00 -0.99 20.72
C THR A 18 -2.01 -2.32 21.49
N ASN A 19 -2.86 -3.28 21.14
CA ASN A 19 -2.78 -4.62 21.72
C ASN A 19 -1.63 -5.41 21.07
N SER A 20 -0.42 -5.13 21.54
CA SER A 20 0.80 -5.88 21.20
C SER A 20 0.75 -7.26 21.86
N PHE A 21 0.31 -8.28 21.12
CA PHE A 21 0.54 -9.68 21.47
C PHE A 21 1.77 -10.19 20.74
N ALA A 22 2.71 -10.82 21.45
CA ALA A 22 3.86 -11.47 20.83
C ALA A 22 3.39 -12.56 19.84
N GLY A 23 3.44 -12.27 18.54
CA GLY A 23 3.21 -13.27 17.49
C GLY A 23 4.47 -14.08 17.28
N LYS A 24 4.35 -15.42 17.26
CA LYS A 24 5.39 -16.30 16.74
C LYS A 24 5.60 -15.96 15.27
N GLY A 25 6.77 -15.47 14.90
CA GLY A 25 7.10 -15.10 13.52
C GLY A 25 7.20 -16.31 12.60
N GLY A 26 6.07 -16.72 12.03
CA GLY A 26 5.93 -17.54 10.83
C GLY A 26 5.57 -16.67 9.60
N GLY A 27 5.70 -17.22 8.39
CA GLY A 27 5.35 -16.52 7.15
C GLY A 27 3.86 -16.16 7.12
N ASP A 28 3.52 -14.92 6.77
CA ASP A 28 2.13 -14.49 6.74
C ASP A 28 1.40 -15.08 5.52
N ALA A 29 0.17 -15.57 5.73
CA ALA A 29 -0.74 -16.05 4.70
C ALA A 29 -0.99 -15.06 3.53
N TYR A 30 -0.61 -13.79 3.71
CA TYR A 30 -0.90 -12.70 2.78
C TYR A 30 0.33 -11.82 2.51
N ALA A 31 1.53 -12.39 2.58
CA ALA A 31 2.77 -11.65 2.37
C ALA A 31 2.81 -10.91 1.01
N PHE A 32 2.24 -11.47 -0.06
CA PHE A 32 2.16 -10.80 -1.36
C PHE A 32 1.37 -9.48 -1.34
N LEU A 33 0.36 -9.36 -0.48
CA LEU A 33 -0.40 -8.13 -0.31
C LEU A 33 0.44 -7.03 0.37
N LYS A 34 1.59 -7.35 0.95
CA LYS A 34 2.50 -6.36 1.57
C LYS A 34 3.49 -5.74 0.59
N ALA A 35 3.59 -6.26 -0.63
CA ALA A 35 4.55 -5.79 -1.64
C ALA A 35 4.27 -4.38 -2.15
N GLY A 36 3.04 -3.88 -1.97
CA GLY A 36 2.62 -2.57 -2.50
C GLY A 36 2.26 -2.62 -3.99
N VAL A 37 1.44 -1.66 -4.43
CA VAL A 37 1.10 -1.49 -5.86
C VAL A 37 1.47 -0.09 -6.34
N GLY A 38 1.84 0.03 -7.62
CA GLY A 38 2.18 1.29 -8.27
C GLY A 38 3.61 1.76 -7.98
N ALA A 39 4.36 2.06 -9.05
CA ALA A 39 5.76 2.50 -8.93
C ALA A 39 5.86 3.85 -8.22
N ARG A 40 4.92 4.77 -8.44
CA ARG A 40 4.85 6.05 -7.71
C ARG A 40 4.81 5.84 -6.19
N ALA A 41 3.94 4.95 -5.71
CA ALA A 41 3.81 4.66 -4.28
C ALA A 41 5.07 4.00 -3.73
N MET A 42 5.65 3.04 -4.45
CA MET A 42 6.89 2.39 -4.04
C MET A 42 8.08 3.35 -3.99
N ALA A 43 8.22 4.25 -4.97
CA ALA A 43 9.27 5.27 -4.97
C ALA A 43 9.20 6.22 -3.76
N MET A 44 8.00 6.40 -3.20
CA MET A 44 7.74 7.18 -1.98
C MET A 44 7.71 6.30 -0.72
N GLY A 45 8.38 5.16 -0.74
CA GLY A 45 8.50 4.28 0.42
C GLY A 45 7.18 3.63 0.85
N GLY A 46 6.15 3.58 0.00
CA GLY A 46 4.82 3.08 0.38
C GLY A 46 4.04 4.03 1.31
N ALA A 47 4.52 5.25 1.54
CA ALA A 47 3.81 6.27 2.32
C ALA A 47 2.66 6.88 1.49
N PHE A 48 1.62 6.10 1.23
CA PHE A 48 0.61 6.41 0.22
C PHE A 48 -0.82 6.49 0.77
N VAL A 49 -1.04 6.16 2.05
CA VAL A 49 -2.39 6.06 2.66
C VAL A 49 -3.19 7.35 2.61
N ALA A 50 -2.53 8.50 2.78
CA ALA A 50 -3.19 9.81 2.70
C ALA A 50 -3.16 10.43 1.29
N LEU A 51 -2.45 9.79 0.34
CA LEU A 51 -2.19 10.30 -1.00
C LEU A 51 -2.98 9.56 -2.09
N ALA A 52 -3.44 8.34 -1.80
CA ALA A 52 -4.07 7.47 -2.79
C ALA A 52 -5.40 8.07 -3.28
N GLU A 53 -5.46 8.48 -4.54
CA GLU A 53 -6.59 9.22 -5.12
C GLU A 53 -7.00 8.69 -6.51
N ASP A 54 -6.31 7.67 -7.04
CA ASP A 54 -6.50 7.15 -8.41
C ASP A 54 -6.74 5.62 -8.40
N GLY A 55 -6.37 4.89 -9.47
CA GLY A 55 -6.63 3.44 -9.59
C GLY A 55 -6.04 2.59 -8.48
N ASP A 56 -4.94 3.03 -7.91
CA ASP A 56 -4.24 2.43 -6.77
C ASP A 56 -4.93 2.70 -5.41
N ALA A 57 -5.92 3.60 -5.34
CA ALA A 57 -6.69 3.88 -4.13
C ALA A 57 -7.49 2.67 -3.65
N ALA A 58 -7.96 1.81 -4.56
CA ALA A 58 -8.66 0.57 -4.19
C ALA A 58 -7.81 -0.32 -3.27
N TYR A 59 -6.47 -0.32 -3.45
CA TYR A 59 -5.52 -1.06 -2.63
C TYR A 59 -5.02 -0.24 -1.43
N TRP A 60 -4.58 1.01 -1.66
CA TRP A 60 -3.91 1.80 -0.63
C TRP A 60 -4.88 2.41 0.38
N ASN A 61 -5.96 3.06 -0.07
CA ASN A 61 -6.98 3.63 0.80
C ASN A 61 -8.29 3.85 0.02
N PRO A 62 -9.33 3.02 0.20
CA PRO A 62 -10.57 3.14 -0.57
C PRO A 62 -11.31 4.46 -0.34
N ALA A 63 -11.06 5.19 0.77
CA ALA A 63 -11.64 6.53 0.97
C ALA A 63 -11.17 7.54 -0.09
N GLY A 64 -9.99 7.33 -0.68
CA GLY A 64 -9.48 8.12 -1.78
C GLY A 64 -10.38 8.13 -3.01
N LEU A 65 -11.16 7.07 -3.22
CA LEU A 65 -12.14 7.00 -4.32
C LEU A 65 -13.23 8.07 -4.19
N GLY A 66 -13.50 8.56 -2.97
CA GLY A 66 -14.40 9.69 -2.73
C GLY A 66 -13.87 11.03 -3.27
N LEU A 67 -12.59 11.11 -3.63
CA LEU A 67 -11.96 12.31 -4.23
C LEU A 67 -11.83 12.25 -5.75
N MET A 68 -12.17 11.12 -6.38
CA MET A 68 -11.95 10.86 -7.81
C MET A 68 -12.61 11.88 -8.77
N SER A 69 -13.55 12.71 -8.31
CA SER A 69 -14.50 13.40 -9.18
C SER A 69 -14.66 14.89 -8.85
N GLU A 70 -13.68 15.71 -9.21
CA GLU A 70 -14.03 17.09 -9.57
C GLU A 70 -14.82 17.14 -10.89
N GLU A 71 -14.70 16.11 -11.75
CA GLU A 71 -15.44 15.98 -13.00
C GLU A 71 -16.23 14.65 -13.03
N LYS A 72 -17.56 14.74 -13.18
CA LYS A 72 -18.43 13.57 -13.37
C LYS A 72 -17.99 12.79 -14.62
N GLY A 73 -17.82 11.49 -14.48
CA GLY A 73 -17.47 10.59 -15.58
C GLY A 73 -15.98 10.27 -15.70
N LYS A 74 -15.12 10.84 -14.83
CA LYS A 74 -13.68 10.53 -14.82
C LYS A 74 -13.43 9.06 -14.53
N ARG A 75 -12.59 8.44 -15.36
CA ARG A 75 -12.13 7.06 -15.22
C ARG A 75 -10.61 6.99 -15.21
N GLY A 76 -10.09 5.93 -14.63
CA GLY A 76 -8.66 5.65 -14.53
C GLY A 76 -8.38 4.18 -14.75
N ILE A 77 -7.30 3.89 -15.45
CA ILE A 77 -6.67 2.57 -15.49
C ILE A 77 -5.24 2.71 -14.98
N ASP A 78 -4.85 1.77 -14.13
CA ASP A 78 -3.54 1.68 -13.51
C ASP A 78 -2.99 0.27 -13.76
N ILE A 79 -1.81 0.18 -14.35
CA ILE A 79 -1.11 -1.09 -14.55
C ILE A 79 0.24 -0.96 -13.89
N SER A 80 0.62 -1.94 -13.07
CA SER A 80 1.99 -1.99 -12.55
C SER A 80 2.54 -3.40 -12.51
N SER A 81 3.85 -3.51 -12.66
CA SER A 81 4.58 -4.76 -12.58
C SER A 81 5.84 -4.56 -11.75
N ALA A 82 6.13 -5.48 -10.84
CA ALA A 82 7.37 -5.52 -10.09
C ALA A 82 8.12 -6.84 -10.30
N PHE A 83 9.44 -6.74 -10.30
CA PHE A 83 10.38 -7.86 -10.41
C PHE A 83 11.62 -7.58 -9.55
N GLY A 84 12.19 -8.64 -8.98
CA GLY A 84 13.44 -8.57 -8.23
C GLY A 84 14.66 -8.63 -9.15
N SER A 85 15.79 -8.08 -8.70
CA SER A 85 17.10 -8.19 -9.37
C SER A 85 17.69 -9.61 -9.32
N ASN A 86 17.22 -10.43 -8.39
CA ASN A 86 17.69 -11.80 -8.22
C ASN A 86 16.87 -12.71 -9.12
N GLU A 87 17.39 -12.97 -10.33
CA GLU A 87 16.73 -13.82 -11.33
C GLU A 87 16.44 -15.24 -10.80
N GLU A 88 17.25 -15.73 -9.85
CA GLU A 88 17.10 -17.04 -9.21
C GLU A 88 15.77 -17.22 -8.44
N ILE A 89 15.16 -16.13 -7.95
CA ILE A 89 13.89 -16.20 -7.21
C ILE A 89 12.69 -16.21 -8.19
N GLY A 90 12.86 -15.70 -9.42
CA GLY A 90 11.86 -15.78 -10.49
C GLY A 90 10.48 -15.16 -10.21
N ARG A 91 10.32 -14.40 -9.11
CA ARG A 91 9.03 -13.85 -8.67
C ARG A 91 8.56 -12.72 -9.59
N LYS A 92 7.33 -12.85 -10.07
CA LYS A 92 6.65 -11.83 -10.89
C LYS A 92 5.44 -11.31 -10.14
N TYR A 93 5.33 -9.99 -10.01
CA TYR A 93 4.21 -9.32 -9.35
C TYR A 93 3.52 -8.38 -10.32
N TYR A 94 2.21 -8.52 -10.48
CA TYR A 94 1.40 -7.70 -11.37
C TYR A 94 0.21 -7.11 -10.62
N TYR A 95 -0.15 -5.89 -10.99
CA TYR A 95 -1.35 -5.21 -10.55
C TYR A 95 -2.06 -4.54 -11.73
N LEU A 96 -3.37 -4.68 -11.79
CA LEU A 96 -4.28 -3.94 -12.66
C LEU A 96 -5.37 -3.31 -11.81
N GLY A 97 -5.45 -1.98 -11.83
CA GLY A 97 -6.47 -1.17 -11.20
C GLY A 97 -7.36 -0.50 -12.25
N TYR A 98 -8.65 -0.48 -12.00
CA TYR A 98 -9.62 0.35 -12.71
C TYR A 98 -10.43 1.14 -11.71
N THR A 99 -10.61 2.43 -11.96
CA THR A 99 -11.48 3.28 -11.14
C THR A 99 -12.41 4.12 -11.99
N SER A 100 -13.58 4.42 -11.43
CA SER A 100 -14.58 5.27 -12.06
C SER A 100 -15.26 6.12 -11.00
N SER A 101 -15.47 7.39 -11.31
CA SER A 101 -16.51 8.16 -10.62
C SER A 101 -17.86 7.49 -10.84
N VAL A 102 -18.68 7.44 -9.80
CA VAL A 102 -20.06 6.95 -9.84
C VAL A 102 -20.98 7.97 -9.17
N ASN A 103 -22.29 7.74 -9.21
CA ASN A 103 -23.28 8.62 -8.60
C ASN A 103 -24.48 7.80 -8.11
N ILE A 104 -24.23 6.89 -7.18
CA ILE A 104 -25.20 5.91 -6.70
C ILE A 104 -26.10 6.55 -5.64
N LEU A 105 -25.51 7.24 -4.67
CA LEU A 105 -26.20 7.89 -3.54
C LEU A 105 -26.72 9.29 -3.88
N LYS A 106 -26.28 9.90 -4.99
CA LYS A 106 -26.78 11.18 -5.52
C LYS A 106 -26.62 12.38 -4.59
N LYS A 107 -25.69 12.33 -3.64
CA LYS A 107 -25.46 13.40 -2.66
C LYS A 107 -24.15 14.12 -2.85
N ASN A 108 -23.04 13.37 -2.83
CA ASN A 108 -21.69 13.90 -2.86
C ASN A 108 -20.85 13.13 -3.89
N ARG A 109 -19.54 13.38 -3.94
CA ARG A 109 -18.62 12.62 -4.80
C ARG A 109 -18.56 11.16 -4.38
N GLU A 110 -18.58 10.28 -5.37
CA GLU A 110 -18.52 8.83 -5.19
C GLU A 110 -17.60 8.22 -6.23
N GLY A 111 -16.90 7.17 -5.84
CA GLY A 111 -16.02 6.42 -6.73
C GLY A 111 -16.06 4.93 -6.43
N MET A 112 -15.87 4.13 -7.47
CA MET A 112 -15.67 2.69 -7.37
C MET A 112 -14.32 2.32 -7.96
N GLY A 113 -13.76 1.22 -7.46
CA GLY A 113 -12.51 0.66 -7.94
C GLY A 113 -12.55 -0.86 -8.00
N ILE A 114 -11.86 -1.42 -8.98
CA ILE A 114 -11.53 -2.84 -9.05
C ILE A 114 -10.02 -2.96 -9.15
N GLY A 115 -9.42 -3.81 -8.33
CA GLY A 115 -7.99 -4.12 -8.37
C GLY A 115 -7.79 -5.62 -8.56
N LEU A 116 -6.80 -6.00 -9.37
CA LEU A 116 -6.36 -7.38 -9.54
C LEU A 116 -4.89 -7.44 -9.20
N ILE A 117 -4.51 -8.30 -8.26
CA ILE A 117 -3.12 -8.57 -7.89
C ILE A 117 -2.82 -10.02 -8.27
N SER A 118 -1.66 -10.25 -8.87
CA SER A 118 -1.13 -11.59 -9.13
C SER A 118 0.35 -11.62 -8.79
N MET A 119 0.75 -12.51 -7.88
CA MET A 119 2.14 -12.84 -7.61
C MET A 119 2.37 -14.30 -7.98
N THR A 120 3.37 -14.58 -8.81
CA THR A 120 3.67 -15.94 -9.24
C THR A 120 5.16 -16.21 -9.19
N VAL A 121 5.53 -17.41 -8.82
CA VAL A 121 6.86 -17.98 -9.00
C VAL A 121 6.69 -19.40 -9.55
N GLY A 122 7.50 -19.76 -10.52
CA GLY A 122 7.42 -21.06 -11.16
C GLY A 122 8.77 -21.74 -11.21
N GLY A 123 8.76 -23.05 -11.47
CA GLY A 123 9.99 -23.83 -11.59
C GLY A 123 10.72 -24.04 -10.26
N ILE A 124 10.00 -24.00 -9.11
CA ILE A 124 10.60 -24.28 -7.81
C ILE A 124 10.96 -25.76 -7.74
N GLU A 125 12.25 -26.06 -7.61
CA GLU A 125 12.73 -27.45 -7.55
C GLU A 125 12.31 -28.14 -6.25
N ARG A 126 11.77 -29.35 -6.37
CA ARG A 126 11.54 -30.25 -5.24
C ARG A 126 12.82 -31.03 -4.95
N TRP A 127 13.18 -31.14 -3.68
CA TRP A 127 14.34 -31.90 -3.24
C TRP A 127 13.93 -32.94 -2.21
N GLN A 128 14.33 -34.19 -2.43
CA GLN A 128 14.16 -35.27 -1.47
C GLN A 128 15.49 -35.59 -0.79
N PRO A 129 15.54 -35.68 0.54
CA PRO A 129 16.73 -36.14 1.24
C PRO A 129 17.16 -37.53 0.77
N SER A 130 18.44 -37.73 0.49
CA SER A 130 18.97 -39.05 0.13
C SER A 130 18.93 -39.99 1.34
N SER A 131 18.34 -41.17 1.15
CA SER A 131 18.21 -42.20 2.19
C SER A 131 19.52 -42.91 2.55
N GLN A 132 20.56 -42.80 1.73
CA GLN A 132 21.86 -43.46 1.94
C GLN A 132 22.97 -42.50 2.41
N GLY A 133 22.63 -41.24 2.70
CA GLY A 133 23.62 -40.18 2.87
C GLY A 133 24.18 -39.73 1.52
N GLY A 134 24.21 -38.42 1.27
CA GLY A 134 24.63 -37.84 -0.02
C GLY A 134 23.82 -36.61 -0.39
N PHE A 135 24.04 -36.09 -1.60
CA PHE A 135 23.31 -34.93 -2.10
C PHE A 135 21.80 -35.21 -2.22
N PRO A 136 20.93 -34.22 -1.99
CA PRO A 136 19.49 -34.36 -2.19
C PRO A 136 19.17 -34.75 -3.63
N ILE A 137 18.09 -35.52 -3.82
CA ILE A 137 17.63 -36.00 -5.13
C ILE A 137 16.53 -35.05 -5.64
N PRO A 138 16.65 -34.47 -6.85
CA PRO A 138 15.62 -33.60 -7.41
C PRO A 138 14.36 -34.41 -7.75
N GLN A 139 13.17 -33.85 -7.47
CA GLN A 139 11.84 -34.47 -7.63
C GLN A 139 10.93 -33.60 -8.53
N GLY A 140 11.49 -33.10 -9.64
CA GLY A 140 10.81 -32.16 -10.54
C GLY A 140 10.57 -30.79 -9.91
N SER A 141 9.64 -30.02 -10.45
CA SER A 141 9.35 -28.66 -9.99
C SER A 141 7.86 -28.41 -9.73
N PHE A 142 7.57 -27.42 -8.91
CA PHE A 142 6.22 -26.88 -8.69
C PHE A 142 6.19 -25.37 -8.87
N ASP A 143 4.97 -24.86 -9.00
CA ASP A 143 4.70 -23.44 -9.10
C ASP A 143 3.88 -22.97 -7.88
N ASP A 144 3.97 -21.68 -7.59
CA ASP A 144 3.20 -20.99 -6.58
C ASP A 144 2.59 -19.70 -7.18
N ALA A 145 1.29 -19.53 -6.98
CA ALA A 145 0.51 -18.41 -7.48
C ALA A 145 -0.47 -17.88 -6.42
N GLU A 146 -0.27 -16.64 -5.99
CA GLU A 146 -1.16 -15.88 -5.11
C GLU A 146 -1.87 -14.78 -5.89
N ARG A 147 -3.20 -14.70 -5.77
CA ARG A 147 -4.01 -13.71 -6.48
C ARG A 147 -5.04 -13.07 -5.57
N ALA A 148 -5.34 -11.79 -5.80
CA ALA A 148 -6.42 -11.10 -5.13
C ALA A 148 -7.25 -10.27 -6.12
N ILE A 149 -8.57 -10.36 -5.99
CA ILE A 149 -9.53 -9.42 -6.59
C ILE A 149 -9.97 -8.47 -5.49
N ILE A 150 -9.88 -7.17 -5.72
CA ILE A 150 -10.26 -6.10 -4.82
C ILE A 150 -11.43 -5.36 -5.43
N ILE A 151 -12.53 -5.22 -4.70
CA ILE A 151 -13.67 -4.39 -5.09
C ILE A 151 -13.81 -3.31 -4.04
N ALA A 152 -13.76 -2.05 -4.46
CA ALA A 152 -13.70 -0.90 -3.57
C ALA A 152 -14.77 0.13 -3.90
N TYR A 153 -15.27 0.79 -2.85
CA TYR A 153 -16.16 1.93 -2.95
C TYR A 153 -15.70 3.01 -1.97
N GLY A 154 -15.76 4.26 -2.41
CA GLY A 154 -15.49 5.42 -1.57
C GLY A 154 -16.49 6.52 -1.83
N ASN A 155 -16.86 7.23 -0.78
CA ASN A 155 -17.79 8.34 -0.83
C ASN A 155 -17.29 9.49 0.04
N GLU A 156 -17.46 10.69 -0.49
CA GLU A 156 -17.33 11.91 0.27
C GLU A 156 -18.56 12.13 1.15
N ILE A 157 -18.34 12.23 2.46
CA ILE A 157 -19.42 12.45 3.44
C ILE A 157 -19.60 13.95 3.69
N LEU A 158 -18.49 14.66 3.86
CA LEU A 158 -18.47 16.11 4.04
C LEU A 158 -17.72 16.74 2.86
N PRO A 159 -18.41 17.52 2.00
CA PRO A 159 -17.81 18.14 0.83
C PRO A 159 -16.52 18.90 1.13
N GLY A 160 -15.44 18.53 0.43
CA GLY A 160 -14.11 19.12 0.54
C GLY A 160 -13.35 18.77 1.82
N LEU A 161 -13.92 17.98 2.73
CA LEU A 161 -13.37 17.79 4.07
C LEU A 161 -13.15 16.32 4.44
N PHE A 162 -14.09 15.43 4.14
CA PHE A 162 -14.06 14.08 4.70
C PHE A 162 -14.64 13.03 3.77
N CYS A 163 -13.85 11.99 3.52
CA CYS A 163 -14.22 10.81 2.74
C CYS A 163 -14.08 9.54 3.58
N VAL A 164 -14.93 8.57 3.28
CA VAL A 164 -14.87 7.22 3.82
C VAL A 164 -14.89 6.24 2.67
N GLY A 165 -14.32 5.06 2.86
CA GLY A 165 -14.40 3.99 1.87
C GLY A 165 -14.13 2.63 2.47
N SER A 166 -14.46 1.61 1.71
CA SER A 166 -14.17 0.23 2.05
C SER A 166 -13.80 -0.57 0.82
N ASN A 167 -13.10 -1.68 1.02
CA ASN A 167 -12.88 -2.67 -0.01
C ASN A 167 -13.14 -4.08 0.51
N LEU A 168 -13.48 -4.98 -0.42
CA LEU A 168 -13.54 -6.41 -0.23
C LEU A 168 -12.46 -7.06 -1.09
N LYS A 169 -11.74 -8.02 -0.52
CA LYS A 169 -10.69 -8.80 -1.18
C LYS A 169 -11.11 -10.26 -1.25
N ILE A 170 -11.05 -10.83 -2.43
CA ILE A 170 -11.23 -12.27 -2.66
C ILE A 170 -9.86 -12.81 -3.06
N ILE A 171 -9.33 -13.74 -2.26
CA ILE A 171 -7.94 -14.17 -2.35
C ILE A 171 -7.90 -15.67 -2.67
N THR A 172 -7.01 -16.03 -3.59
CA THR A 172 -6.74 -17.41 -3.97
C THR A 172 -5.24 -17.66 -3.93
N HIS A 173 -4.85 -18.85 -3.52
CA HIS A 173 -3.47 -19.30 -3.47
C HIS A 173 -3.42 -20.72 -4.01
N ASN A 174 -2.61 -20.94 -5.04
CA ASN A 174 -2.37 -22.26 -5.61
C ASN A 174 -0.88 -22.55 -5.48
N MET A 175 -0.54 -23.61 -4.76
CA MET A 175 0.83 -24.02 -4.53
C MET A 175 0.92 -25.53 -4.72
N ASP A 176 1.70 -25.95 -5.71
CA ASP A 176 1.78 -27.36 -6.11
C ASP A 176 0.37 -27.94 -6.38
N ASN A 177 0.00 -29.04 -5.71
CA ASN A 177 -1.31 -29.69 -5.83
C ASN A 177 -2.34 -29.18 -4.80
N HIS A 178 -2.03 -28.08 -4.10
CA HIS A 178 -2.88 -27.51 -3.06
C HIS A 178 -3.43 -26.15 -3.43
N SER A 179 -4.61 -25.86 -2.91
CA SER A 179 -5.33 -24.62 -3.09
C SER A 179 -5.82 -24.06 -1.75
N ALA A 180 -5.85 -22.73 -1.66
CA ALA A 180 -6.42 -22.02 -0.53
C ALA A 180 -7.24 -20.82 -0.98
N SER A 181 -8.20 -20.44 -0.13
CA SER A 181 -9.06 -19.28 -0.34
C SER A 181 -9.08 -18.39 0.90
N GLY A 182 -9.20 -17.09 0.68
CA GLY A 182 -9.22 -16.09 1.73
C GLY A 182 -10.12 -14.91 1.38
N ILE A 183 -10.55 -14.20 2.41
CA ILE A 183 -11.35 -12.97 2.28
C ILE A 183 -10.70 -11.88 3.13
N GLY A 184 -10.66 -10.66 2.62
CA GLY A 184 -10.22 -9.49 3.37
C GLY A 184 -11.17 -8.31 3.23
N VAL A 185 -11.19 -7.46 4.24
CA VAL A 185 -11.96 -6.21 4.23
C VAL A 185 -11.09 -5.09 4.75
N ASP A 186 -11.06 -3.97 4.02
CA ASP A 186 -10.44 -2.75 4.49
C ASP A 186 -11.48 -1.66 4.70
N ILE A 187 -11.26 -0.81 5.70
CA ILE A 187 -12.02 0.42 5.93
C ILE A 187 -11.04 1.58 5.97
N GLY A 188 -11.30 2.58 5.13
CA GLY A 188 -10.47 3.77 4.98
C GLY A 188 -11.22 5.04 5.37
N LEU A 189 -10.49 5.99 5.92
CA LEU A 189 -10.89 7.38 6.12
C LEU A 189 -9.87 8.29 5.44
N LEU A 190 -10.32 9.44 4.96
CA LEU A 190 -9.47 10.50 4.42
C LEU A 190 -10.07 11.86 4.76
N ALA A 191 -9.25 12.75 5.31
CA ALA A 191 -9.68 14.06 5.76
C ALA A 191 -8.74 15.17 5.28
N ASP A 192 -9.30 16.26 4.78
CA ASP A 192 -8.56 17.52 4.64
C ASP A 192 -8.43 18.17 6.02
N ILE A 193 -7.20 18.38 6.47
CA ILE A 193 -6.88 18.95 7.78
C ILE A 193 -6.15 20.29 7.65
N SER A 194 -6.14 20.88 6.46
CA SER A 194 -5.43 22.13 6.15
C SER A 194 -5.79 23.25 7.12
N ALA A 195 -7.07 23.34 7.53
CA ALA A 195 -7.55 24.36 8.46
C ALA A 195 -6.88 24.30 9.86
N ILE A 196 -6.36 23.16 10.28
CA ILE A 196 -5.63 23.02 11.55
C ILE A 196 -4.24 23.68 11.46
N PHE A 197 -3.63 23.65 10.28
CA PHE A 197 -2.28 24.15 10.02
C PHE A 197 -2.27 25.57 9.44
N TYR A 198 -3.43 26.06 8.99
CA TYR A 198 -3.61 27.43 8.50
C TYR A 198 -3.75 28.41 9.66
N ARG A 199 -2.65 29.03 10.09
CA ARG A 199 -2.66 30.16 11.02
C ARG A 199 -2.15 31.41 10.31
N LYS A 200 -3.02 32.42 10.20
CA LYS A 200 -2.92 33.65 9.38
C LYS A 200 -1.61 34.44 9.50
N GLU A 201 -0.84 34.24 10.57
CA GLU A 201 0.40 35.00 10.87
C GLU A 201 1.66 34.13 10.87
N ARG A 202 1.53 32.79 10.89
CA ARG A 202 2.62 31.82 10.82
C ARG A 202 2.05 30.51 10.28
N ALA A 203 2.20 30.26 8.98
CA ALA A 203 2.21 28.87 8.54
C ALA A 203 3.31 28.19 9.36
N ILE A 204 2.96 27.26 10.24
CA ILE A 204 3.90 26.62 11.18
C ILE A 204 5.07 25.97 10.40
N LEU A 205 4.90 25.74 9.08
CA LEU A 205 5.90 25.24 8.18
C LEU A 205 6.15 26.05 6.89
N GLY A 206 5.41 27.13 6.59
CA GLY A 206 5.62 28.03 5.41
C GLY A 206 5.63 27.41 4.00
N ILE A 207 5.73 26.09 3.91
CA ILE A 207 6.15 25.31 2.74
C ILE A 207 5.08 24.24 2.41
N LEU A 208 4.16 23.95 3.34
CA LEU A 208 3.16 22.89 3.21
C LEU A 208 1.73 23.43 3.24
N GLU A 209 0.97 23.22 2.15
CA GLU A 209 -0.47 23.49 2.03
C GLU A 209 -1.23 22.23 1.59
N GLY A 210 -2.57 22.25 1.69
CA GLY A 210 -3.41 21.12 1.28
C GLY A 210 -3.09 19.85 2.07
N VAL A 211 -2.95 19.98 3.39
CA VAL A 211 -2.56 18.88 4.27
C VAL A 211 -3.74 17.94 4.44
N LYS A 212 -3.53 16.66 4.14
CA LYS A 212 -4.53 15.61 4.34
C LYS A 212 -4.02 14.56 5.31
N ALA A 213 -4.91 13.99 6.09
CA ALA A 213 -4.67 12.80 6.89
C ALA A 213 -5.53 11.65 6.38
N GLY A 214 -4.92 10.47 6.31
CA GLY A 214 -5.60 9.23 5.92
C GLY A 214 -5.46 8.18 7.01
N MET A 215 -6.44 7.31 7.13
CA MET A 215 -6.37 6.14 8.01
C MET A 215 -6.93 4.94 7.27
N VAL A 216 -6.32 3.78 7.44
CA VAL A 216 -6.87 2.52 6.93
C VAL A 216 -6.69 1.42 7.95
N VAL A 217 -7.76 0.68 8.21
CA VAL A 217 -7.72 -0.60 8.92
C VAL A 217 -7.92 -1.71 7.90
N ARG A 218 -7.02 -2.69 7.88
CA ARG A 218 -7.08 -3.84 6.95
C ARG A 218 -7.19 -5.12 7.74
N ASN A 219 -8.21 -5.90 7.44
CA ASN A 219 -8.47 -7.18 8.07
C ASN A 219 -8.57 -8.27 7.01
N ASN A 220 -7.47 -8.99 6.77
CA ASN A 220 -7.49 -10.21 5.98
C ASN A 220 -7.79 -11.39 6.93
N LEU A 221 -8.92 -12.06 6.76
CA LEU A 221 -9.34 -13.19 7.59
C LEU A 221 -8.43 -14.40 7.34
N GLY A 222 -8.52 -15.44 8.18
CA GLY A 222 -7.70 -16.65 8.01
C GLY A 222 -7.85 -17.28 6.62
N LYS A 223 -6.74 -17.72 6.03
CA LYS A 223 -6.69 -18.35 4.70
C LYS A 223 -6.90 -19.85 4.85
N LYS A 224 -7.95 -20.41 4.26
CA LYS A 224 -8.29 -21.84 4.40
C LYS A 224 -7.78 -22.64 3.22
N TRP A 225 -6.99 -23.67 3.51
CA TRP A 225 -6.48 -24.65 2.55
C TRP A 225 -7.46 -25.81 2.34
N ASP A 226 -7.37 -26.47 1.18
CA ASP A 226 -8.11 -27.70 0.87
C ASP A 226 -7.79 -28.88 1.79
N SER A 227 -6.59 -28.90 2.38
CA SER A 227 -6.19 -29.84 3.44
C SER A 227 -6.95 -29.66 4.75
N GLY A 228 -7.72 -28.57 4.90
CA GLY A 228 -8.40 -28.18 6.14
C GLY A 228 -7.56 -27.29 7.07
N HIS A 229 -6.27 -27.10 6.77
CA HIS A 229 -5.42 -26.15 7.48
C HIS A 229 -5.91 -24.70 7.29
N ILE A 230 -5.74 -23.86 8.32
CA ILE A 230 -6.08 -22.44 8.27
C ILE A 230 -4.85 -21.65 8.67
N ASP A 231 -4.34 -20.83 7.76
CA ASP A 231 -3.30 -19.86 8.08
C ASP A 231 -3.91 -18.67 8.81
N ASP A 232 -3.15 -18.11 9.75
CA ASP A 232 -3.57 -16.93 10.50
C ASP A 232 -3.81 -15.73 9.58
N GLY A 233 -4.89 -15.02 9.87
CA GLY A 233 -5.23 -13.77 9.22
C GLY A 233 -4.26 -12.63 9.58
N MET A 234 -4.42 -11.50 8.89
CA MET A 234 -3.61 -10.32 9.08
C MET A 234 -4.48 -9.11 9.37
N LEU A 235 -4.32 -8.55 10.57
CA LEU A 235 -4.93 -7.29 10.98
C LEU A 235 -3.84 -6.20 11.06
N SER A 236 -4.09 -5.06 10.41
CA SER A 236 -3.19 -3.91 10.45
C SER A 236 -3.96 -2.60 10.45
N GLY A 237 -3.38 -1.59 11.09
CA GLY A 237 -3.84 -0.20 11.06
C GLY A 237 -2.74 0.71 10.53
N GLU A 238 -3.10 1.67 9.68
CA GLU A 238 -2.19 2.65 9.12
C GLU A 238 -2.74 4.06 9.26
N LEU A 239 -1.86 5.01 9.57
CA LEU A 239 -2.16 6.44 9.61
C LEU A 239 -1.17 7.19 8.73
N GLY A 240 -1.69 7.88 7.73
CA GLY A 240 -0.93 8.66 6.79
C GLY A 240 -1.15 10.15 6.94
N MET A 241 -0.16 10.93 6.53
CA MET A 241 -0.29 12.38 6.33
C MET A 241 0.43 12.78 5.05
N THR A 242 -0.16 13.67 4.27
CA THR A 242 0.43 14.24 3.06
C THR A 242 0.27 15.76 3.05
N GLY A 243 1.19 16.47 2.42
CA GLY A 243 1.10 17.91 2.20
C GLY A 243 1.84 18.34 0.94
N ASN A 244 1.34 19.38 0.28
CA ASN A 244 1.92 19.92 -0.94
C ASN A 244 3.08 20.84 -0.63
N ILE A 245 4.23 20.62 -1.26
CA ILE A 245 5.39 21.49 -1.17
C ILE A 245 5.18 22.66 -2.14
N LEU A 246 5.27 23.89 -1.64
CA LEU A 246 5.08 25.11 -2.42
C LEU A 246 6.37 25.91 -2.62
N TRP A 247 6.49 26.53 -3.79
CA TRP A 247 7.49 27.55 -4.08
C TRP A 247 6.88 28.66 -4.93
N LYS A 248 7.01 29.93 -4.48
CA LYS A 248 6.38 31.09 -5.15
C LYS A 248 4.88 30.85 -5.47
N ASN A 249 4.15 30.27 -4.51
CA ASN A 249 2.72 29.91 -4.62
C ASN A 249 2.40 28.89 -5.72
N LYS A 250 3.38 28.13 -6.20
CA LYS A 250 3.18 26.99 -7.11
C LYS A 250 3.51 25.70 -6.38
N GLN A 251 2.67 24.69 -6.54
CA GLN A 251 3.00 23.33 -6.10
C GLN A 251 4.20 22.82 -6.88
N MET A 252 5.23 22.42 -6.12
CA MET A 252 6.47 21.82 -6.63
C MET A 252 6.59 20.34 -6.27
N GLY A 253 5.69 19.80 -5.45
CA GLY A 253 5.85 18.44 -4.97
C GLY A 253 4.94 18.11 -3.81
N ARG A 254 5.23 16.98 -3.16
CA ARG A 254 4.50 16.46 -2.01
C ARG A 254 5.45 15.80 -1.01
N LEU A 255 5.12 15.91 0.26
CA LEU A 255 5.73 15.16 1.34
C LEU A 255 4.69 14.21 1.94
N ASN A 256 5.08 12.97 2.22
CA ASN A 256 4.20 11.94 2.73
C ASN A 256 4.85 11.18 3.88
N LEU A 257 4.04 10.85 4.87
CA LEU A 257 4.40 10.02 6.01
C LEU A 257 3.30 8.98 6.22
N THR A 258 3.65 7.78 6.64
CA THR A 258 2.68 6.75 7.02
C THR A 258 3.23 5.91 8.16
N LEU A 259 2.48 5.87 9.25
CA LEU A 259 2.72 4.98 10.36
C LEU A 259 1.88 3.71 10.18
N SER A 260 2.48 2.54 10.38
CA SER A 260 1.82 1.25 10.20
C SER A 260 2.06 0.36 11.41
N GLN A 261 0.99 -0.20 11.95
CA GLN A 261 0.99 -1.14 13.05
C GLN A 261 0.27 -2.42 12.61
N GLU A 262 1.00 -3.52 12.55
CA GLU A 262 0.45 -4.84 12.27
C GLU A 262 0.29 -5.62 13.58
N LYS A 263 -0.75 -6.45 13.69
CA LYS A 263 -0.98 -7.27 14.89
C LYS A 263 0.25 -8.16 15.15
N GLY A 264 0.82 -8.01 16.34
CA GLY A 264 1.97 -8.77 16.81
C GLY A 264 3.31 -8.43 16.15
N ARG A 265 3.44 -7.23 15.57
CA ARG A 265 4.70 -6.71 15.04
C ARG A 265 5.04 -5.33 15.58
N THR A 266 6.29 -4.94 15.41
CA THR A 266 6.77 -3.60 15.74
C THR A 266 6.17 -2.57 14.79
N MET A 267 5.83 -1.41 15.34
CA MET A 267 5.37 -0.27 14.56
C MET A 267 6.44 0.16 13.54
N SER A 268 6.01 0.51 12.34
CA SER A 268 6.90 0.98 11.27
C SER A 268 6.46 2.34 10.74
N LEU A 269 7.43 3.15 10.33
CA LEU A 269 7.25 4.43 9.69
C LEU A 269 7.72 4.34 8.24
N SER A 270 6.90 4.80 7.31
CA SER A 270 7.27 5.01 5.92
C SER A 270 7.22 6.51 5.62
N SER A 271 8.16 6.97 4.81
CA SER A 271 8.24 8.38 4.38
C SER A 271 8.55 8.47 2.90
N GLY A 272 8.07 9.54 2.27
CA GLY A 272 8.33 9.76 0.85
C GLY A 272 8.16 11.21 0.44
N VAL A 273 9.00 11.64 -0.48
CA VAL A 273 8.96 12.97 -1.10
C VAL A 273 8.84 12.81 -2.61
N GLU A 274 8.03 13.67 -3.22
CA GLU A 274 7.91 13.85 -4.65
C GLU A 274 8.23 15.31 -4.97
N ILE A 275 9.08 15.55 -5.98
CA ILE A 275 9.42 16.88 -6.48
C ILE A 275 9.23 16.90 -8.00
N ASP A 276 8.41 17.83 -8.47
CA ASP A 276 8.20 18.13 -9.88
C ASP A 276 9.35 19.02 -10.39
N VAL A 277 10.32 18.38 -11.05
CA VAL A 277 11.50 19.05 -11.58
C VAL A 277 11.16 19.82 -12.85
N LEU A 278 10.29 19.24 -13.69
CA LEU A 278 9.69 19.88 -14.85
C LEU A 278 8.18 19.63 -14.82
N LYS A 279 7.40 20.38 -15.60
CA LYS A 279 5.93 20.22 -15.71
C LYS A 279 5.48 18.76 -15.96
N ASN A 280 6.33 17.98 -16.62
CA ASN A 280 6.05 16.60 -17.01
C ASN A 280 6.99 15.59 -16.33
N ILE A 281 7.96 16.01 -15.51
CA ILE A 281 8.94 15.12 -14.88
C ILE A 281 8.93 15.32 -13.37
N SER A 282 8.69 14.22 -12.64
CA SER A 282 8.75 14.19 -11.19
C SER A 282 9.83 13.21 -10.73
N ILE A 283 10.60 13.56 -9.71
CA ILE A 283 11.54 12.69 -9.03
C ILE A 283 11.01 12.38 -7.64
N ARG A 284 11.23 11.16 -7.18
CA ARG A 284 10.71 10.64 -5.91
C ARG A 284 11.80 9.94 -5.14
N GLY A 285 11.71 10.05 -3.82
CA GLY A 285 12.53 9.29 -2.90
C GLY A 285 11.75 8.96 -1.65
N GLY A 286 12.12 7.88 -0.96
CA GLY A 286 11.43 7.47 0.25
C GLY A 286 12.15 6.40 1.03
N ILE A 287 11.64 6.15 2.23
CA ILE A 287 12.09 5.07 3.11
C ILE A 287 10.85 4.22 3.41
N ASN A 288 10.92 2.93 3.08
CA ASN A 288 9.86 1.98 3.39
C ASN A 288 10.13 1.30 4.73
N ARG A 289 9.12 1.31 5.61
CA ARG A 289 9.05 0.54 6.87
C ARG A 289 10.29 0.65 7.77
N TRP A 290 10.64 1.87 8.15
CA TRP A 290 11.55 2.13 9.27
C TRP A 290 10.90 1.70 10.59
N TYR A 291 11.36 0.60 11.19
CA TYR A 291 10.84 0.12 12.47
C TYR A 291 11.28 1.00 13.64
N LEU A 292 10.35 1.36 14.52
CA LEU A 292 10.57 2.36 15.58
C LEU A 292 11.15 1.79 16.88
N GLU A 293 11.28 0.47 17.01
CA GLU A 293 11.96 -0.18 18.14
C GLU A 293 13.10 -1.06 17.63
N ALA A 294 14.31 -0.85 18.15
CA ALA A 294 15.38 -1.83 18.09
C ALA A 294 15.14 -2.84 19.23
N ARG A 295 14.61 -4.02 18.93
CA ARG A 295 14.65 -5.12 19.91
C ARG A 295 16.10 -5.54 20.12
N GLU A 296 16.51 -5.65 21.38
CA GLU A 296 17.79 -6.24 21.76
C GLU A 296 17.92 -7.67 21.20
N SER A 297 19.13 -7.95 20.68
CA SER A 297 19.75 -9.23 20.34
C SER A 297 18.83 -10.44 20.11
N GLY A 298 18.77 -10.91 18.86
CA GLY A 298 18.16 -12.17 18.45
C GLY A 298 17.79 -12.18 16.96
N LEU A 299 17.26 -13.31 16.46
CA LEU A 299 16.80 -13.45 15.06
C LEU A 299 15.77 -12.39 14.63
N ASP A 300 15.04 -11.80 15.59
CA ASP A 300 14.07 -10.73 15.33
C ASP A 300 14.74 -9.36 15.03
N ALA A 301 15.92 -9.07 15.59
CA ALA A 301 16.68 -7.86 15.29
C ALA A 301 17.25 -7.87 13.86
N GLU A 302 17.63 -9.05 13.36
CA GLU A 302 18.01 -9.21 11.95
C GLU A 302 16.81 -9.04 11.02
N ARG A 303 15.63 -9.60 11.36
CA ARG A 303 14.36 -9.43 10.63
C ARG A 303 13.92 -7.96 10.50
N LEU A 304 14.12 -7.14 11.53
CA LEU A 304 13.81 -5.71 11.50
C LEU A 304 14.70 -4.94 10.51
N ASN A 305 15.97 -5.32 10.36
CA ASN A 305 16.88 -4.73 9.36
C ASN A 305 16.62 -5.25 7.93
N TYR A 306 16.00 -6.42 7.74
CA TYR A 306 15.69 -6.96 6.39
C TYR A 306 14.50 -6.27 5.72
N GLY A 307 13.59 -5.64 6.48
CA GLY A 307 12.38 -5.03 5.94
C GLY A 307 12.52 -3.58 5.45
N GLN A 308 13.58 -2.87 5.88
CA GLN A 308 13.79 -1.48 5.49
C GLN A 308 14.28 -1.38 4.04
N ARG A 309 13.70 -0.44 3.28
CA ARG A 309 14.13 -0.21 1.89
C ARG A 309 14.28 1.27 1.60
N LEU A 310 15.40 1.63 0.97
CA LEU A 310 15.57 2.94 0.37
C LEU A 310 14.92 2.92 -1.01
N CYS A 311 14.02 3.85 -1.26
CA CYS A 311 13.26 3.93 -2.48
C CYS A 311 13.62 5.17 -3.28
N ALA A 312 13.66 5.04 -4.59
CA ALA A 312 13.82 6.14 -5.53
C ALA A 312 12.96 5.90 -6.76
N GLY A 313 12.58 6.94 -7.47
CA GLY A 313 11.83 6.79 -8.72
C GLY A 313 11.70 8.06 -9.53
N ILE A 314 11.23 7.87 -10.75
CA ILE A 314 10.98 8.95 -11.72
C ILE A 314 9.60 8.73 -12.34
N GLY A 315 8.90 9.83 -12.58
CA GLY A 315 7.62 9.86 -13.27
C GLY A 315 7.68 10.78 -14.48
N TYR A 316 7.07 10.34 -15.58
CA TYR A 316 6.87 11.14 -16.77
C TYR A 316 5.37 11.22 -17.09
N LYS A 317 4.85 12.45 -17.19
CA LYS A 317 3.45 12.71 -17.54
C LYS A 317 3.35 13.27 -18.96
N PHE A 318 2.55 12.60 -19.79
CA PHE A 318 2.23 13.04 -21.14
C PHE A 318 0.73 12.97 -21.38
N ARG A 319 0.09 14.13 -21.54
CA ARG A 319 -1.37 14.26 -21.69
C ARG A 319 -2.10 13.59 -20.50
N LYS A 320 -2.93 12.58 -20.77
CA LYS A 320 -3.67 11.81 -19.77
C LYS A 320 -2.94 10.55 -19.29
N THR A 321 -1.72 10.31 -19.78
CA THR A 321 -0.90 9.14 -19.43
C THR A 321 0.24 9.55 -18.51
N GLN A 322 0.52 8.72 -17.51
CA GLN A 322 1.70 8.84 -16.66
C GLN A 322 2.42 7.50 -16.64
N ILE A 323 3.75 7.54 -16.81
CA ILE A 323 4.62 6.38 -16.70
C ILE A 323 5.54 6.63 -15.52
N ASP A 324 5.63 5.66 -14.63
CA ASP A 324 6.48 5.74 -13.44
C ASP A 324 7.40 4.52 -13.38
N TYR A 325 8.62 4.77 -12.91
CA TYR A 325 9.58 3.74 -12.56
C TYR A 325 10.05 3.95 -11.13
N ALA A 326 10.23 2.86 -10.40
CA ALA A 326 10.73 2.85 -9.05
C ALA A 326 11.75 1.74 -8.82
N LEU A 327 12.67 2.05 -7.92
CA LEU A 327 13.68 1.19 -7.39
C LEU A 327 13.53 1.16 -5.87
N ALA A 328 13.50 -0.03 -5.28
CA ALA A 328 13.57 -0.19 -3.84
C ALA A 328 14.76 -1.09 -3.49
N LEU A 329 15.77 -0.50 -2.86
CA LEU A 329 16.98 -1.18 -2.42
C LEU A 329 16.70 -1.91 -1.12
N GLY A 330 16.59 -3.23 -1.20
CA GLY A 330 16.56 -4.13 -0.05
C GLY A 330 17.90 -4.81 0.16
N ARG A 331 18.12 -5.37 1.35
CA ARG A 331 19.36 -6.08 1.69
C ARG A 331 19.55 -7.39 0.90
N LEU A 332 18.45 -8.09 0.59
CA LEU A 332 18.47 -9.38 -0.12
C LEU A 332 18.30 -9.24 -1.63
N GLU A 333 17.55 -8.24 -2.06
CA GLU A 333 17.26 -8.00 -3.48
C GLU A 333 16.94 -6.53 -3.71
N THR A 334 17.24 -6.06 -4.92
CA THR A 334 16.73 -4.80 -5.40
C THR A 334 15.42 -5.05 -6.15
N GLN A 335 14.34 -4.41 -5.73
CA GLN A 335 13.05 -4.51 -6.40
C GLN A 335 12.92 -3.37 -7.41
N HIS A 336 12.58 -3.72 -8.64
CA HIS A 336 12.20 -2.79 -9.69
C HIS A 336 10.69 -2.81 -9.85
N GLN A 337 10.09 -1.65 -10.07
CA GLN A 337 8.69 -1.56 -10.42
C GLN A 337 8.47 -0.54 -11.54
N MET A 338 7.62 -0.91 -12.49
CA MET A 338 7.12 -0.04 -13.53
C MET A 338 5.61 0.09 -13.37
N SER A 339 5.09 1.28 -13.65
CA SER A 339 3.65 1.48 -13.76
C SER A 339 3.28 2.45 -14.86
N ALA A 340 2.10 2.25 -15.43
CA ALA A 340 1.46 3.18 -16.34
C ALA A 340 0.04 3.46 -15.85
N LYS A 341 -0.31 4.75 -15.79
CA LYS A 341 -1.65 5.25 -15.46
C LYS A 341 -2.23 5.98 -16.67
N ILE A 342 -3.50 5.74 -16.95
CA ILE A 342 -4.24 6.40 -18.02
C ILE A 342 -5.56 6.90 -17.43
N GLY A 343 -5.73 8.21 -17.35
CA GLY A 343 -7.04 8.82 -17.07
C GLY A 343 -7.82 9.04 -18.36
N PHE A 344 -9.14 8.96 -18.33
CA PHE A 344 -9.96 9.37 -19.48
C PHE A 344 -11.28 9.99 -19.08
#